data_AF-A0A212SZH9-F1
#
_entry.id   AF-A0A212SZH9-F1
#
_cell.length_a   1.000
_cell.length_b   1.000
_cell.length_c   1.000
_cell.angle_alpha   90.00
_cell.angle_beta   90.00
_cell.angle_gamma   90.00
#
_symmetry.space_group_name_H-M   'P 1'
#
loop_
_entity.id
_entity.type
_entity.pdbx_description
1 polymer ?
#
loop_
_entity_poly.entity_id
_entity_poly.type
_entity_poly.pdbx_seq_one_letter_code
_entity_poly.pdbx_strand_id
1 'polypeptide(L)'
;AAANAFLDGLAEYRRGLGLPATSLAWGLWEETTGMGSRLTAADLERMDRTGIRTLSVEDGLALFDAAVASGRTTVVPARFDVPALREQGDTLSPLFRELTGPRARRSAAVTSQDIGAATDDTLADRLATLTQDERRGLVLGVVRAQVAQVLGYASAELVEPGRAFQELGFDSLTAVELRNGLSAVAGVRLPATLVFDYPSSDVLADFLLAEISGEIPAAVTALPALGGAAEDDPVVIVGMGCRYPGGVTSPDGLWQLMAEGRDAISEFPTDRGWDLDAIYHPDPTHAGTSYTREGGFIHDAGDFDAAFFGISPREATETDPQQRLLLETAWEAFEQAGIVPADLKGSQTGVFAGVMYHDYAGNIGSGSIVTGRVAYTLGLEGPAVSIDTACSSSLVAIHLAAQSLRQGECSMAVAGGVAVMATPESFIEFSRQRALSPNGRCKAFSADADGTGWGEGVGVLVLERLSDARRNGHEVLAVIRGSALNQDGASNGLTAP
;
A
#
# COMPACT_ATOMS: atom_id res chain seq x y z
N ALA A 1 -3.77 -7.05 17.96
CA ALA A 1 -4.88 -6.28 18.57
C ALA A 1 -6.16 -7.09 18.70
N ALA A 2 -6.75 -7.61 17.61
CA ALA A 2 -8.01 -8.38 17.66
C ALA A 2 -7.97 -9.61 18.59
N ALA A 3 -6.87 -10.37 18.58
CA ALA A 3 -6.70 -11.52 19.48
C ALA A 3 -6.70 -11.12 20.97
N ASN A 4 -6.02 -10.02 21.32
CA ASN A 4 -5.97 -9.53 22.71
C ASN A 4 -7.35 -9.02 23.17
N ALA A 5 -8.03 -8.26 22.30
CA ALA A 5 -9.39 -7.79 22.59
C ALA A 5 -10.39 -8.94 22.79
N PHE A 6 -10.25 -10.04 22.03
CA PHE A 6 -11.04 -11.25 22.25
C PHE A 6 -10.75 -11.88 23.62
N LEU A 7 -9.48 -11.97 24.03
CA LEU A 7 -9.11 -12.54 25.34
C LEU A 7 -9.63 -11.68 26.50
N ASP A 8 -9.58 -10.35 26.38
CA ASP A 8 -10.16 -9.43 27.35
C ASP A 8 -11.69 -9.64 27.45
N GLY A 9 -12.38 -9.69 26.30
CA GLY A 9 -13.82 -9.96 26.26
C GLY A 9 -14.20 -11.33 26.82
N LEU A 10 -13.39 -12.36 26.57
CA LEU A 10 -13.59 -13.71 27.13
C LEU A 10 -13.42 -13.71 28.65
N ALA A 11 -12.47 -12.97 29.19
CA ALA A 11 -12.28 -12.85 30.64
C ALA A 11 -13.50 -12.19 31.30
N GLU A 12 -14.01 -11.09 30.72
CA GLU A 12 -15.25 -10.43 31.18
C GLU A 12 -16.46 -11.34 31.10
N TYR A 13 -16.61 -12.07 29.99
CA TYR A 13 -17.71 -13.02 29.82
C TYR A 13 -17.70 -14.12 30.90
N ARG A 14 -16.55 -14.72 31.17
CA ARG A 14 -16.40 -15.76 32.19
C ARG A 14 -16.70 -15.23 33.59
N ARG A 15 -16.24 -14.01 33.91
CA ARG A 15 -16.55 -13.37 35.20
C ARG A 15 -18.03 -13.05 35.33
N GLY A 16 -18.71 -12.67 34.24
CA GLY A 16 -20.16 -12.53 34.19
C GLY A 16 -20.93 -13.83 34.48
N LEU A 17 -20.33 -14.99 34.18
CA LEU A 17 -20.86 -16.32 34.52
C LEU A 17 -20.46 -16.80 35.92
N GLY A 18 -19.80 -15.98 36.73
CA GLY A 18 -19.29 -16.36 38.06
C GLY A 18 -18.05 -17.27 38.02
N LEU A 19 -17.42 -17.43 36.85
CA LEU A 19 -16.21 -18.23 36.67
C LEU A 19 -14.95 -17.36 36.87
N PRO A 20 -13.84 -17.96 37.36
CA PRO A 20 -12.58 -17.24 37.45
C PRO A 20 -11.98 -16.98 36.05
N ALA A 21 -11.54 -15.75 35.84
CA ALA A 21 -10.74 -15.31 34.70
C ALA A 21 -10.09 -13.94 35.02
N THR A 22 -8.84 -13.77 34.59
CA THR A 22 -8.12 -12.50 34.63
C THR A 22 -7.33 -12.35 33.33
N SER A 23 -7.50 -11.23 32.63
CA SER A 23 -6.69 -10.84 31.48
C SER A 23 -5.70 -9.75 31.89
N LEU A 24 -4.45 -9.89 31.46
CA LEU A 24 -3.35 -8.98 31.77
C LEU A 24 -2.76 -8.42 30.47
N ALA A 25 -2.98 -7.12 30.24
CA ALA A 25 -2.39 -6.39 29.13
C ALA A 25 -0.98 -5.92 29.51
N TRP A 26 0.01 -6.79 29.31
CA TRP A 26 1.40 -6.54 29.70
C TRP A 26 2.03 -5.37 28.95
N GLY A 27 2.73 -4.51 29.70
CA GLY A 27 3.72 -3.58 29.14
C GLY A 27 4.99 -4.28 28.64
N LEU A 28 5.93 -3.50 28.12
CA LEU A 28 7.21 -4.01 27.62
C LEU A 28 8.08 -4.56 28.76
N TRP A 29 8.70 -5.72 28.56
CA TRP A 29 9.63 -6.35 29.51
C TRP A 29 11.08 -5.97 29.17
N GLU A 30 11.94 -5.88 30.18
CA GLU A 30 13.35 -5.51 30.04
C GLU A 30 14.19 -6.53 29.25
N GLU A 31 13.73 -7.78 29.13
CA GLU A 31 14.50 -8.82 28.45
C GLU A 31 14.62 -8.58 26.94
N THR A 32 15.84 -8.75 26.43
CA THR A 32 16.22 -8.56 25.02
C THR A 32 15.81 -9.71 24.10
N THR A 33 15.04 -10.69 24.60
CA THR A 33 14.56 -11.83 23.80
C THR A 33 13.05 -11.73 23.56
N GLY A 34 12.58 -12.09 22.36
CA GLY A 34 11.17 -11.99 21.98
C GLY A 34 10.79 -10.64 21.33
N MET A 35 9.58 -10.16 21.61
CA MET A 35 8.93 -9.06 20.87
C MET A 35 9.68 -7.71 20.97
N GLY A 36 10.46 -7.50 22.04
CA GLY A 36 11.30 -6.31 22.26
C GLY A 36 12.74 -6.40 21.71
N SER A 37 13.13 -7.53 21.11
CA SER A 37 14.53 -7.81 20.70
C SER A 37 15.12 -6.88 19.63
N ARG A 38 14.29 -6.06 18.98
CA ARG A 38 14.71 -5.10 17.93
C ARG A 38 14.79 -3.65 18.43
N LEU A 39 14.50 -3.40 19.71
CA LEU A 39 14.57 -2.05 20.28
C LEU A 39 16.02 -1.66 20.54
N THR A 40 16.42 -0.50 20.04
CA THR A 40 17.74 0.08 20.28
C THR A 40 17.80 0.74 21.66
N ALA A 41 19.01 1.06 22.15
CA ALA A 41 19.17 1.83 23.39
C ALA A 41 18.46 3.20 23.33
N ALA A 42 18.43 3.82 22.15
CA ALA A 42 17.71 5.08 21.92
C ALA A 42 16.18 4.90 22.00
N ASP A 43 15.65 3.74 21.57
CA ASP A 43 14.22 3.43 21.70
C ASP A 43 13.80 3.29 23.16
N LEU A 44 14.63 2.61 23.98
CA LEU A 44 14.38 2.46 25.40
C LEU A 44 14.46 3.80 26.14
N GLU A 45 15.46 4.64 25.84
CA GLU A 45 15.59 5.98 26.42
C GLU A 45 14.44 6.91 26.00
N ARG A 46 13.91 6.75 24.78
CA ARG A 46 12.72 7.45 24.31
C ARG A 46 11.46 6.99 25.05
N MET A 47 11.29 5.69 25.28
CA MET A 47 10.16 5.16 26.05
C MET A 47 10.18 5.65 27.50
N ASP A 48 11.36 5.69 28.14
CA ASP A 48 11.50 6.22 29.51
C ASP A 48 11.05 7.70 29.60
N ARG A 49 11.32 8.52 28.58
CA ARG A 49 10.83 9.92 28.49
C ARG A 49 9.30 10.04 28.40
N THR A 50 8.62 9.02 27.88
CA THR A 50 7.14 8.97 27.87
C THR A 50 6.55 8.68 29.24
N GLY A 51 7.38 8.35 30.24
CA GLY A 51 6.99 8.09 31.61
C GLY A 51 6.44 6.68 31.85
N ILE A 52 6.57 5.79 30.87
CA ILE A 52 6.24 4.36 30.98
C ILE A 52 7.56 3.59 30.91
N ARG A 53 7.88 2.89 32.00
CA ARG A 53 9.11 2.11 32.12
C ARG A 53 8.90 0.66 31.72
N THR A 54 9.98 0.02 31.29
CA THR A 54 10.04 -1.43 31.12
C THR A 54 9.85 -2.17 32.44
N LEU A 55 9.33 -3.39 32.35
CA LEU A 55 9.13 -4.29 33.48
C LEU A 55 10.31 -5.26 33.62
N SER A 56 10.94 -5.25 34.78
CA SER A 56 11.83 -6.34 35.17
C SER A 56 11.04 -7.63 35.42
N VAL A 57 11.69 -8.79 35.38
CA VAL A 57 11.02 -10.07 35.69
C VAL A 57 10.44 -10.07 37.11
N GLU A 58 11.16 -9.45 38.06
CA GLU A 58 10.70 -9.32 39.45
C GLU A 58 9.43 -8.47 39.54
N ASP A 59 9.41 -7.30 38.88
CA ASP A 59 8.24 -6.42 38.83
C ASP A 59 7.06 -7.10 38.12
N GLY A 60 7.33 -7.82 37.02
CA GLY A 60 6.33 -8.56 36.26
C GLY A 60 5.66 -9.64 37.10
N LEU A 61 6.42 -10.46 37.82
CA LEU A 61 5.88 -11.49 38.71
C LEU A 61 5.10 -10.90 39.89
N ALA A 62 5.61 -9.82 40.50
CA ALA A 62 4.89 -9.14 41.58
C ALA A 62 3.54 -8.54 41.10
N LEU A 63 3.50 -7.99 39.88
CA LEU A 63 2.28 -7.49 39.27
C LEU A 63 1.31 -8.60 38.86
N PHE A 64 1.82 -9.77 38.47
CA PHE A 64 0.99 -10.96 38.21
C PHE A 64 0.26 -11.39 39.49
N ASP A 65 0.98 -11.54 40.60
CA ASP A 65 0.40 -11.93 41.89
C ASP A 65 -0.63 -10.88 42.36
N ALA A 66 -0.30 -9.59 42.23
CA ALA A 66 -1.22 -8.50 42.56
C ALA A 66 -2.47 -8.50 41.67
N ALA A 67 -2.33 -8.76 40.37
CA ALA A 67 -3.45 -8.84 39.43
C ALA A 67 -4.42 -9.93 39.81
N VAL A 68 -3.92 -11.15 40.08
CA VAL A 68 -4.73 -12.30 40.48
C VAL A 68 -5.40 -12.04 41.84
N ALA A 69 -4.68 -11.47 42.81
CA ALA A 69 -5.22 -11.16 44.13
C ALA A 69 -6.25 -10.01 44.14
N SER A 70 -6.17 -9.08 43.18
CA SER A 70 -7.04 -7.90 43.11
C SER A 70 -8.51 -8.23 42.83
N GLY A 71 -8.79 -9.42 42.26
CA GLY A 71 -10.12 -9.80 41.79
C GLY A 71 -10.65 -8.97 40.63
N ARG A 72 -9.81 -8.16 39.98
CA ARG A 72 -10.19 -7.43 38.76
C ARG A 72 -10.10 -8.37 37.55
N THR A 73 -11.01 -8.19 36.60
CA THR A 73 -11.10 -9.05 35.42
C THR A 73 -10.06 -8.69 34.37
N THR A 74 -9.95 -7.41 34.03
CA THR A 74 -9.00 -6.92 33.03
C THR A 74 -8.10 -5.87 33.67
N VAL A 75 -6.78 -6.08 33.61
CA VAL A 75 -5.80 -5.19 34.22
C VAL A 75 -4.62 -4.93 33.29
N VAL A 76 -3.96 -3.79 33.50
CA VAL A 76 -2.77 -3.37 32.75
C VAL A 76 -1.59 -3.33 33.73
N PRO A 77 -0.74 -4.38 33.76
CA PRO A 77 0.53 -4.33 34.48
C PRO A 77 1.49 -3.35 33.78
N ALA A 78 1.74 -2.20 34.41
CA ALA A 78 2.63 -1.19 33.90
C ALA A 78 3.38 -0.47 35.02
N ARG A 79 4.63 -0.09 34.74
CA ARG A 79 5.47 0.72 35.64
C ARG A 79 5.51 2.14 35.12
N PHE A 80 5.14 3.09 35.96
CA PHE A 80 5.10 4.51 35.61
C PHE A 80 6.18 5.30 36.34
N ASP A 81 6.85 6.20 35.62
CA ASP A 81 7.68 7.25 36.19
C ASP A 81 6.82 8.49 36.42
N VAL A 82 6.23 8.58 37.61
CA VAL A 82 5.30 9.68 37.97
C VAL A 82 5.98 11.07 37.91
N PRO A 83 7.26 11.24 38.33
CA PRO A 83 8.02 12.46 38.05
C PRO A 83 8.09 12.82 36.55
N ALA A 84 8.51 11.90 35.68
CA ALA A 84 8.61 12.15 34.24
C ALA A 84 7.25 12.47 33.60
N LEU A 85 6.19 11.76 34.00
CA LEU A 85 4.81 12.07 33.57
C LEU A 85 4.38 13.48 33.99
N ARG A 86 4.83 13.97 35.16
CA ARG A 86 4.50 15.31 35.65
C ARG A 86 5.23 16.41 34.86
N GLU A 87 6.42 16.12 34.33
CA GLU A 87 7.22 17.06 33.53
C GLU A 87 6.62 17.32 32.14
N GLN A 88 5.81 16.39 31.61
CA GLN A 88 5.10 16.55 30.35
C GLN A 88 4.01 17.65 30.37
N GLY A 89 3.62 18.13 31.56
CA GLY A 89 2.76 19.30 31.71
C GLY A 89 1.43 19.18 30.94
N ASP A 90 1.16 20.14 30.06
CA ASP A 90 -0.11 20.23 29.33
C ASP A 90 -0.22 19.23 28.16
N THR A 91 0.87 18.57 27.80
CA THR A 91 0.91 17.51 26.76
C THR A 91 0.54 16.13 27.30
N LEU A 92 0.41 15.98 28.63
CA LEU A 92 0.05 14.73 29.29
C LEU A 92 -1.39 14.30 28.96
N SER A 93 -1.54 13.04 28.52
CA SER A 93 -2.85 12.45 28.23
C SER A 93 -3.79 12.55 29.44
N PRO A 94 -5.08 12.89 29.25
CA PRO A 94 -6.07 12.95 30.32
C PRO A 94 -6.12 11.71 31.22
N LEU A 95 -5.81 10.53 30.67
CA LEU A 95 -5.78 9.25 31.40
C LEU A 95 -4.75 9.20 32.53
N PHE A 96 -3.64 9.96 32.44
CA PHE A 96 -2.56 9.93 33.42
C PHE A 96 -2.64 11.08 34.45
N ARG A 97 -3.59 12.01 34.31
CA ARG A 97 -3.69 13.17 35.21
C ARG A 97 -3.98 12.77 36.65
N GLU A 98 -4.80 11.73 36.84
CA GLU A 98 -5.16 11.22 38.17
C GLU A 98 -3.94 10.61 38.90
N LEU A 99 -3.00 9.99 38.16
CA LEU A 99 -1.75 9.42 38.69
C LEU A 99 -0.74 10.50 39.15
N THR A 100 -0.75 11.68 38.53
CA THR A 100 0.22 12.76 38.83
C THR A 100 -0.18 13.68 39.99
N GLY A 101 -1.42 13.59 40.48
CA GLY A 101 -1.97 14.36 41.60
C GLY A 101 -2.31 15.84 41.26
N PRO A 102 -3.00 16.57 42.16
CA PRO A 102 -3.36 17.98 41.94
C PRO A 102 -2.11 18.86 41.85
N ARG A 103 -2.07 19.70 40.81
CA ARG A 103 -0.97 20.61 40.51
C ARG A 103 -0.83 21.64 41.64
N ALA A 104 0.24 21.56 42.44
CA ALA A 104 0.63 22.68 43.29
C ALA A 104 1.07 23.83 42.38
N ARG A 105 0.20 24.84 42.20
CA ARG A 105 0.58 26.11 41.56
C ARG A 105 1.67 26.75 42.41
N ARG A 106 2.93 26.46 42.09
CA ARG A 106 4.06 27.31 42.50
C ARG A 106 3.90 28.62 41.74
N SER A 107 3.31 29.62 42.39
CA SER A 107 3.52 31.01 42.02
C SER A 107 4.98 31.35 42.32
N ALA A 108 5.86 31.06 41.38
CA ALA A 108 7.18 31.68 41.36
C ALA A 108 6.96 33.12 40.90
N ALA A 109 6.88 34.04 41.86
CA ALA A 109 7.12 35.44 41.62
C ALA A 109 8.56 35.57 41.11
N VAL A 110 8.73 35.66 39.80
CA VAL A 110 10.01 36.04 39.20
C VAL A 110 10.00 37.56 39.16
N THR A 111 10.80 38.11 40.07
CA THR A 111 11.24 39.49 40.14
C THR A 111 11.64 40.00 38.76
N SER A 112 11.00 41.09 38.38
CA SER A 112 11.39 41.99 37.30
C SER A 112 12.78 42.56 37.57
N GLN A 113 13.81 41.98 36.95
CA GLN A 113 15.05 42.64 36.52
C GLN A 113 15.93 41.62 35.78
N ASP A 114 16.45 42.06 34.64
CA ASP A 114 17.44 41.41 33.77
C ASP A 114 16.98 40.26 32.85
N ILE A 115 16.22 40.61 31.80
CA ILE A 115 16.46 40.09 30.44
C ILE A 115 16.31 41.26 29.46
N GLY A 116 17.43 41.67 28.88
CA GLY A 116 17.48 42.58 27.74
C GLY A 116 16.98 41.89 26.47
N ALA A 117 16.32 42.69 25.63
CA ALA A 117 16.01 42.50 24.22
C ALA A 117 16.44 41.15 23.58
N ALA A 118 15.48 40.25 23.45
CA ALA A 118 15.43 39.26 22.37
C ALA A 118 14.06 39.41 21.71
N THR A 119 14.08 39.70 20.41
CA THR A 119 12.92 39.83 19.53
C THR A 119 12.25 38.47 19.33
N ASP A 120 11.00 38.31 19.75
CA ASP A 120 10.13 37.22 19.24
C ASP A 120 9.72 37.57 17.81
N ASP A 121 10.63 37.31 16.87
CA ASP A 121 10.42 37.49 15.44
C ASP A 121 9.81 36.19 14.91
N THR A 122 8.50 36.17 14.65
CA THR A 122 7.83 34.93 14.21
C THR A 122 8.33 34.51 12.83
N LEU A 123 8.22 33.22 12.48
CA LEU A 123 8.62 32.74 11.15
C LEU A 123 7.89 33.52 10.03
N ALA A 124 6.65 33.95 10.28
CA ALA A 124 5.88 34.80 9.38
C ALA A 124 6.48 36.21 9.21
N ASP A 125 6.94 36.85 10.29
CA ASP A 125 7.59 38.18 10.24
C ASP A 125 8.90 38.15 9.45
N ARG A 126 9.67 37.07 9.61
CA ARG A 126 10.92 36.84 8.88
C ARG A 126 10.68 36.60 7.38
N LEU A 127 9.61 35.89 7.03
CA LEU A 127 9.25 35.63 5.62
C LEU A 127 8.75 36.90 4.90
N ALA A 128 8.10 37.82 5.59
CA ALA A 128 7.56 39.06 5.01
C ALA A 128 8.63 39.98 4.40
N THR A 129 9.88 39.86 4.83
CA THR A 129 11.00 40.73 4.39
C THR A 129 11.91 40.11 3.32
N LEU A 130 11.69 38.84 2.96
CA LEU A 130 12.52 38.07 2.04
C LEU A 130 11.91 37.94 0.63
N THR A 131 12.76 37.71 -0.38
CA THR A 131 12.34 37.35 -1.75
C THR A 131 11.82 35.91 -1.81
N GLN A 132 11.09 35.54 -2.88
CA GLN A 132 10.44 34.22 -3.00
C GLN A 132 11.42 33.04 -2.88
N ASP A 133 12.59 33.12 -3.52
CA ASP A 133 13.63 32.08 -3.45
C ASP A 133 14.26 31.98 -2.06
N GLU A 134 14.46 33.12 -1.38
CA GLU A 134 15.00 33.18 -0.03
C GLU A 134 13.99 32.66 1.01
N ARG A 135 12.69 32.88 0.80
CA ARG A 135 11.61 32.33 1.63
C ARG A 135 11.61 30.81 1.61
N ARG A 136 11.67 30.20 0.42
CA ARG A 136 11.70 28.74 0.27
C ARG A 136 12.93 28.13 0.95
N GLY A 137 14.10 28.73 0.75
CA GLY A 137 15.35 28.29 1.40
C GLY A 137 15.27 28.33 2.94
N LEU A 138 14.67 29.38 3.50
CA LEU A 138 14.48 29.51 4.95
C LEU A 138 13.52 28.44 5.50
N VAL A 139 12.37 28.23 4.85
CA VAL A 139 11.37 27.23 5.29
C VAL A 139 11.94 25.81 5.19
N LEU A 140 12.66 25.49 4.11
CA LEU A 140 13.35 24.21 3.98
C LEU A 140 14.38 23.99 5.10
N GLY A 141 15.13 25.04 5.48
CA GLY A 141 16.05 24.97 6.61
C GLY A 141 15.33 24.66 7.93
N VAL A 142 14.17 25.26 8.18
CA VAL A 142 13.34 25.01 9.37
C VAL A 142 12.82 23.57 9.39
N VAL A 143 12.30 23.08 8.26
CA VAL A 143 11.81 21.69 8.15
C VAL A 143 12.94 20.70 8.42
N ARG A 144 14.11 20.88 7.79
CA ARG A 144 15.27 19.99 7.97
C ARG A 144 15.83 20.04 9.40
N ALA A 145 15.82 21.20 10.05
CA ALA A 145 16.22 21.33 11.45
C ALA A 145 15.26 20.58 12.38
N GLN A 146 13.95 20.68 12.14
CA GLN A 146 12.96 19.97 12.94
C GLN A 146 13.06 18.45 12.72
N VAL A 147 13.30 18.00 11.49
CA VAL A 147 13.55 16.59 11.15
C VAL A 147 14.80 16.07 11.86
N ALA A 148 15.90 16.83 11.81
CA ALA A 148 17.13 16.47 12.50
C ALA A 148 16.93 16.36 14.01
N GLN A 149 16.14 17.25 14.61
CA GLN A 149 15.83 17.21 16.03
C GLN A 149 14.99 15.97 16.42
N VAL A 150 13.96 15.65 15.63
CA VAL A 150 13.06 14.51 15.91
C VAL A 150 13.78 13.18 15.76
N LEU A 151 14.66 13.06 14.76
CA LEU A 151 15.40 11.83 14.47
C LEU A 151 16.78 11.76 15.13
N GLY A 152 17.19 12.79 15.88
CA GLY A 152 18.47 12.81 16.60
C GLY A 152 19.72 13.00 15.74
N TYR A 153 19.60 13.59 14.54
CA TYR A 153 20.77 13.97 13.74
C TYR A 153 21.50 15.16 14.37
N ALA A 154 22.83 15.16 14.25
CA ALA A 154 23.68 16.23 14.79
C ALA A 154 23.48 17.59 14.09
N SER A 155 22.98 17.60 12.84
CA SER A 155 22.69 18.83 12.10
C SER A 155 21.62 18.62 11.02
N ALA A 156 20.96 19.72 10.62
CA ALA A 156 20.01 19.75 9.51
C ALA A 156 20.65 19.43 8.15
N GLU A 157 21.96 19.62 8.01
CA GLU A 157 22.70 19.39 6.77
C GLU A 157 22.78 17.91 6.40
N LEU A 158 22.72 17.02 7.39
CA LEU A 158 22.72 15.57 7.21
C LEU A 158 21.37 15.00 6.72
N VAL A 159 20.31 15.81 6.73
CA VAL A 159 18.98 15.44 6.25
C VAL A 159 18.87 15.80 4.78
N GLU A 160 18.84 14.82 3.88
CA GLU A 160 18.69 15.09 2.44
C GLU A 160 17.27 15.61 2.11
N PRO A 161 17.13 16.73 1.37
CA PRO A 161 15.83 17.37 1.15
C PRO A 161 14.76 16.49 0.49
N GLY A 162 15.13 15.74 -0.56
CA GLY A 162 14.20 14.93 -1.35
C GLY A 162 14.06 13.47 -0.87
N ARG A 163 14.74 13.10 0.23
CA ARG A 163 14.69 11.74 0.75
C ARG A 163 13.40 11.52 1.54
N ALA A 164 12.77 10.36 1.33
CA ALA A 164 11.51 10.04 1.98
C ALA A 164 11.65 9.92 3.50
N PHE A 165 10.71 10.48 4.26
CA PHE A 165 10.71 10.41 5.71
C PHE A 165 10.72 8.97 6.25
N GLN A 166 10.06 8.03 5.57
CA GLN A 166 10.07 6.61 5.94
C GLN A 166 11.48 6.00 5.88
N GLU A 167 12.27 6.34 4.85
CA GLU A 167 13.65 5.87 4.73
C GLU A 167 14.59 6.50 5.76
N LEU A 168 14.24 7.71 6.22
CA LEU A 168 14.95 8.40 7.30
C LEU A 168 14.58 7.83 8.69
N GLY A 169 13.60 6.94 8.78
CA GLY A 169 13.18 6.27 10.02
C GLY A 169 11.96 6.88 10.71
N PHE A 170 11.14 7.67 9.99
CA PHE A 170 9.86 8.14 10.56
C PHE A 170 8.86 6.99 10.74
N ASP A 171 8.29 6.95 11.95
CA ASP A 171 7.17 6.13 12.39
C ASP A 171 5.94 7.01 12.73
N SER A 172 4.84 6.38 13.18
CA SER A 172 3.62 7.11 13.53
C SER A 172 3.76 8.09 14.71
N LEU A 173 4.76 7.94 15.58
CA LEU A 173 4.96 8.80 16.75
C LEU A 173 5.84 10.01 16.40
N THR A 174 6.95 9.77 15.71
CA THR A 174 7.86 10.80 15.19
C THR A 174 7.15 11.71 14.18
N ALA A 175 6.19 11.19 13.40
CA ALA A 175 5.34 11.99 12.53
C ALA A 175 4.50 13.04 13.30
N VAL A 176 4.00 12.67 14.48
CA VAL A 176 3.23 13.55 15.36
C VAL A 176 4.13 14.60 16.02
N GLU A 177 5.35 14.21 16.40
CA GLU A 177 6.35 15.13 16.98
C GLU A 177 6.82 16.18 15.98
N LEU A 178 7.12 15.77 14.73
CA LEU A 178 7.46 16.70 13.65
C LEU A 178 6.32 17.68 13.38
N ARG A 179 5.08 17.19 13.26
CA ARG A 179 3.89 18.04 13.10
C ARG A 179 3.76 19.06 14.23
N ASN A 180 3.90 18.62 15.49
CA ASN A 180 3.78 19.49 16.66
C ASN A 180 4.89 20.56 16.68
N GLY A 181 6.13 20.17 16.40
CA GLY A 181 7.26 21.08 16.32
C GLY A 181 7.07 22.13 15.22
N LEU A 182 6.69 21.69 14.01
CA LEU A 182 6.42 22.61 12.90
C LEU A 182 5.22 23.51 13.17
N SER A 183 4.14 23.01 13.77
CA SER A 183 2.98 23.84 14.14
C SER A 183 3.36 24.93 15.15
N ALA A 184 4.25 24.61 16.09
CA ALA A 184 4.74 25.56 17.08
C ALA A 184 5.65 26.64 16.48
N VAL A 185 6.54 26.26 15.56
CA VAL A 185 7.49 27.18 14.92
C VAL A 185 6.82 28.06 13.86
N ALA A 186 5.90 27.49 13.08
CA ALA A 186 5.21 28.19 12.00
C ALA A 186 3.94 28.93 12.43
N GLY A 187 3.40 28.65 13.62
CA GLY A 187 2.18 29.29 14.11
C GLY A 187 0.90 28.90 13.34
N VAL A 188 0.95 27.83 12.53
CA VAL A 188 -0.17 27.31 11.74
C VAL A 188 -0.63 25.94 12.25
N ARG A 189 -1.89 25.60 12.01
CA ARG A 189 -2.44 24.29 12.42
C ARG A 189 -2.22 23.28 11.30
N LEU A 190 -1.31 22.34 11.51
CA LEU A 190 -0.98 21.32 10.51
C LEU A 190 -1.82 20.04 10.67
N PRO A 191 -2.18 19.35 9.57
CA PRO A 191 -2.93 18.10 9.60
C PRO A 191 -2.17 16.96 10.29
N ALA A 192 -2.88 15.96 10.81
CA ALA A 192 -2.26 14.79 11.46
C ALA A 192 -1.57 13.85 10.47
N THR A 193 -1.93 13.92 9.19
CA THR A 193 -1.40 13.14 8.07
C THR A 193 -0.18 13.79 7.40
N LEU A 194 0.32 14.92 7.91
CA LEU A 194 1.37 15.77 7.31
C LEU A 194 2.56 15.00 6.71
N VAL A 195 3.11 14.02 7.44
CA VAL A 195 4.30 13.25 7.01
C VAL A 195 3.98 12.24 5.90
N PHE A 196 2.71 11.84 5.78
CA PHE A 196 2.24 10.94 4.72
C PHE A 196 1.86 11.71 3.46
N ASP A 197 1.20 12.85 3.62
CA ASP A 197 0.75 13.69 2.50
C ASP A 197 1.94 14.42 1.85
N TYR A 198 2.98 14.72 2.63
CA TYR A 198 4.18 15.44 2.18
C TYR A 198 5.43 14.64 2.60
N PRO A 199 5.86 13.64 1.80
CA PRO A 199 6.75 12.58 2.25
C PRO A 199 8.23 12.95 2.32
N SER A 200 8.63 14.19 2.00
CA SER A 200 10.03 14.66 2.01
C SER A 200 10.13 16.10 2.50
N SER A 201 11.34 16.54 2.86
CA SER A 201 11.56 17.85 3.50
C SER A 201 11.31 19.03 2.54
N ASP A 202 11.57 18.84 1.25
CA ASP A 202 11.29 19.83 0.20
C ASP A 202 9.79 20.01 -0.06
N VAL A 203 9.06 18.91 -0.25
CA VAL A 203 7.60 18.90 -0.45
C VAL A 203 6.87 19.47 0.76
N LEU A 204 7.32 19.12 1.97
CA LEU A 204 6.77 19.66 3.22
C LEU A 204 7.10 21.15 3.40
N ALA A 205 8.26 21.62 2.95
CA ALA A 205 8.62 23.03 3.00
C ALA A 205 7.76 23.88 2.06
N ASP A 206 7.44 23.36 0.87
CA ASP A 206 6.56 24.03 -0.09
C ASP A 206 5.12 24.15 0.45
N PHE A 207 4.61 23.09 1.08
CA PHE A 207 3.32 23.13 1.78
C PHE A 207 3.30 24.10 2.97
N LEU A 208 4.36 24.10 3.79
CA LEU A 208 4.43 24.98 4.94
C LEU A 208 4.52 26.45 4.53
N LEU A 209 5.24 26.75 3.45
CA LEU A 209 5.31 28.09 2.86
C LEU A 209 3.94 28.55 2.34
N ALA A 210 3.17 27.65 1.73
CA ALA A 210 1.79 27.90 1.30
C ALA A 210 0.85 28.28 2.46
N GLU A 211 0.89 27.50 3.55
CA GLU A 211 0.06 27.72 4.73
C GLU A 211 0.41 29.03 5.46
N ILE A 212 1.70 29.38 5.55
CA ILE A 212 2.13 30.61 6.23
C ILE A 212 1.84 31.87 5.41
N SER A 213 2.02 31.81 4.09
CA SER A 213 1.81 32.97 3.21
C SER A 213 0.33 33.25 2.92
N GLY A 214 -0.55 32.27 3.14
CA GLY A 214 -1.94 32.33 2.67
C GLY A 214 -2.04 32.34 1.13
N GLU A 215 -0.92 32.25 0.43
CA GLU A 215 -0.81 32.06 -0.99
C GLU A 215 -0.70 30.56 -1.20
N ILE A 216 -1.81 29.92 -1.57
CA ILE A 216 -1.76 28.62 -2.23
C ILE A 216 -0.85 28.82 -3.45
N PRO A 217 0.34 28.18 -3.54
CA PRO A 217 1.19 28.33 -4.69
C PRO A 217 0.37 27.96 -5.92
N ALA A 218 0.29 28.90 -6.87
CA ALA A 218 -0.32 28.70 -8.18
C ALA A 218 0.51 27.75 -9.08
N ALA A 219 1.07 26.69 -8.49
CA ALA A 219 1.81 25.61 -9.13
C ALA A 219 1.19 24.22 -8.87
N VAL A 220 0.11 24.13 -8.09
CA VAL A 220 -0.92 23.12 -8.33
C VAL A 220 -2.08 23.87 -8.94
N THR A 221 -1.96 24.23 -10.22
CA THR A 221 -3.11 24.65 -11.00
C THR A 221 -4.16 23.58 -10.80
N ALA A 222 -5.27 23.98 -10.18
CA ALA A 222 -6.51 23.25 -10.25
C ALA A 222 -6.65 22.74 -11.69
N LEU A 223 -6.60 21.42 -11.84
CA LEU A 223 -7.12 20.76 -13.02
C LEU A 223 -8.50 21.39 -13.26
N PRO A 224 -8.86 21.73 -14.51
CA PRO A 224 -10.17 22.26 -14.79
C PRO A 224 -11.16 21.34 -14.09
N ALA A 225 -12.11 21.90 -13.33
CA ALA A 225 -13.29 21.13 -12.92
C ALA A 225 -13.73 20.37 -14.16
N LEU A 226 -13.57 19.04 -14.13
CA LEU A 226 -13.84 18.19 -15.28
C LEU A 226 -15.28 18.47 -15.66
N GLY A 227 -15.44 19.21 -16.76
CA GLY A 227 -16.74 19.66 -17.21
C GLY A 227 -17.63 18.44 -17.34
N GLY A 228 -18.87 18.56 -16.84
CA GLY A 228 -19.84 17.47 -16.88
C GLY A 228 -19.80 16.75 -18.22
N ALA A 229 -19.64 15.43 -18.15
CA ALA A 229 -19.45 14.55 -19.28
C ALA A 229 -20.35 14.95 -20.46
N ALA A 230 -19.74 15.36 -21.57
CA ALA A 230 -20.43 15.25 -22.84
C ALA A 230 -20.64 13.75 -23.08
N GLU A 231 -21.89 13.32 -23.29
CA GLU A 231 -22.21 11.93 -23.66
C GLU A 231 -21.45 11.45 -24.92
N ASP A 232 -20.79 12.36 -25.63
CA ASP A 232 -20.06 12.15 -26.88
C ASP A 232 -18.52 12.07 -26.75
N ASP A 233 -17.92 11.99 -25.54
CA ASP A 233 -16.46 11.83 -25.40
C ASP A 233 -16.05 10.36 -25.17
N PRO A 234 -15.64 9.62 -26.23
CA PRO A 234 -15.39 8.20 -26.12
C PRO A 234 -14.09 7.92 -25.36
N VAL A 235 -14.05 6.74 -24.72
CA VAL A 235 -12.82 6.22 -24.11
C VAL A 235 -11.96 5.61 -25.20
N VAL A 236 -10.67 5.91 -25.17
CA VAL A 236 -9.68 5.44 -26.14
C VAL A 236 -8.55 4.69 -25.46
N ILE A 237 -7.93 3.78 -26.21
CA ILE A 237 -6.71 3.09 -25.83
C ILE A 237 -5.55 3.90 -26.39
N VAL A 238 -4.64 4.36 -25.53
CA VAL A 238 -3.44 5.12 -25.90
C VAL A 238 -2.15 4.36 -25.66
N GLY A 239 -2.21 3.28 -24.87
CA GLY A 239 -1.09 2.40 -24.58
C GLY A 239 -1.52 0.96 -24.33
N MET A 240 -0.60 0.02 -24.53
CA MET A 240 -0.80 -1.40 -24.24
C MET A 240 0.52 -2.09 -23.90
N GLY A 241 0.46 -3.02 -22.96
CA GLY A 241 1.56 -3.91 -22.59
C GLY A 241 1.03 -5.31 -22.31
N CYS A 242 1.83 -6.34 -22.61
CA CYS A 242 1.43 -7.70 -22.29
C CYS A 242 2.61 -8.68 -22.22
N ARG A 243 2.45 -9.71 -21.38
CA ARG A 243 3.28 -10.92 -21.42
C ARG A 243 2.40 -12.16 -21.50
N TYR A 244 2.72 -13.06 -22.42
CA TYR A 244 1.95 -14.27 -22.71
C TYR A 244 2.87 -15.47 -23.00
N PRO A 245 2.33 -16.70 -22.95
CA PRO A 245 3.08 -17.91 -23.29
C PRO A 245 3.71 -17.86 -24.69
N GLY A 246 4.74 -18.69 -24.89
CA GLY A 246 5.49 -18.72 -26.15
C GLY A 246 6.50 -17.58 -26.32
N GLY A 247 6.95 -17.00 -25.19
CA GLY A 247 7.99 -15.95 -25.15
C GLY A 247 7.49 -14.58 -25.60
N VAL A 248 6.19 -14.31 -25.45
CA VAL A 248 5.60 -13.02 -25.82
C VAL A 248 5.81 -12.04 -24.68
N THR A 249 6.54 -10.96 -24.95
CA THR A 249 6.82 -9.89 -23.99
C THR A 249 6.33 -8.52 -24.45
N SER A 250 5.58 -8.46 -25.56
CA SER A 250 5.03 -7.21 -26.12
C SER A 250 3.84 -7.47 -27.05
N PRO A 251 3.01 -6.43 -27.33
CA PRO A 251 1.93 -6.52 -28.30
C PRO A 251 2.38 -6.95 -29.71
N ASP A 252 3.55 -6.49 -30.15
CA ASP A 252 4.14 -6.90 -31.44
C ASP A 252 4.54 -8.39 -31.44
N GLY A 253 5.09 -8.87 -30.32
CA GLY A 253 5.39 -10.29 -30.14
C GLY A 253 4.13 -11.15 -30.18
N LEU A 254 3.04 -10.68 -29.57
CA LEU A 254 1.73 -11.35 -29.64
C LEU A 254 1.23 -11.40 -31.09
N TRP A 255 1.31 -10.28 -31.81
CA TRP A 255 0.92 -10.22 -33.22
C TRP A 255 1.70 -11.23 -34.07
N GLN A 256 3.02 -11.29 -33.91
CA GLN A 256 3.87 -12.25 -34.63
C GLN A 256 3.48 -13.70 -34.34
N LEU A 257 3.29 -14.05 -33.06
CA LEU A 257 2.87 -15.39 -32.65
C LEU A 257 1.55 -15.80 -33.31
N MET A 258 0.56 -14.90 -33.32
CA MET A 258 -0.74 -15.15 -33.95
C MET A 258 -0.65 -15.23 -35.47
N ALA A 259 0.09 -14.32 -36.11
CA ALA A 259 0.23 -14.26 -37.56
C ALA A 259 0.96 -15.48 -38.13
N GLU A 260 1.93 -16.02 -37.37
CA GLU A 260 2.65 -17.26 -37.69
C GLU A 260 1.83 -18.51 -37.37
N GLY A 261 0.74 -18.39 -36.60
CA GLY A 261 -0.08 -19.52 -36.15
C GLY A 261 0.67 -20.47 -35.23
N ARG A 262 1.61 -19.96 -34.42
CA ARG A 262 2.39 -20.81 -33.50
C ARG A 262 1.54 -21.24 -32.32
N ASP A 263 1.76 -22.49 -31.92
CA ASP A 263 1.22 -23.04 -30.69
C ASP A 263 2.12 -22.67 -29.51
N ALA A 264 1.54 -22.04 -28.48
CA ALA A 264 2.24 -21.56 -27.29
C ALA A 264 2.07 -22.51 -26.07
N ILE A 265 1.42 -23.65 -26.26
CA ILE A 265 1.24 -24.66 -25.21
C ILE A 265 2.54 -25.44 -25.01
N SER A 266 2.95 -25.59 -23.76
CA SER A 266 4.13 -26.33 -23.32
C SER A 266 3.79 -27.34 -22.24
N GLU A 267 4.76 -28.16 -21.86
CA GLU A 267 4.70 -28.92 -20.60
C GLU A 267 4.72 -27.97 -19.39
N PHE A 268 4.33 -28.50 -18.22
CA PHE A 268 4.37 -27.78 -16.94
C PHE A 268 5.76 -27.22 -16.62
N PRO A 269 5.82 -26.04 -15.96
CA PRO A 269 7.08 -25.40 -15.60
C PRO A 269 7.86 -26.20 -14.55
N THR A 270 9.19 -26.28 -14.72
CA THR A 270 10.08 -27.02 -13.81
C THR A 270 10.67 -26.16 -12.69
N ASP A 271 10.39 -24.85 -12.70
CA ASP A 271 10.98 -23.83 -11.82
C ASP A 271 10.00 -23.32 -10.75
N ARG A 272 8.79 -23.91 -10.66
CA ARG A 272 7.76 -23.55 -9.66
C ARG A 272 7.79 -24.45 -8.40
N GLY A 273 8.70 -25.42 -8.35
CA GLY A 273 8.79 -26.37 -7.23
C GLY A 273 7.65 -27.40 -7.18
N TRP A 274 6.93 -27.58 -8.29
CA TRP A 274 5.87 -28.58 -8.40
C TRP A 274 6.46 -30.00 -8.46
N ASP A 275 5.84 -30.95 -7.74
CA ASP A 275 6.16 -32.37 -7.87
C ASP A 275 5.48 -32.95 -9.13
N LEU A 276 6.12 -32.74 -10.29
CA LEU A 276 5.55 -33.08 -11.60
C LEU A 276 5.22 -34.58 -11.75
N ASP A 277 5.94 -35.45 -11.04
CA ASP A 277 5.70 -36.89 -11.05
C ASP A 277 4.47 -37.25 -10.21
N ALA A 278 4.32 -36.65 -9.02
CA ALA A 278 3.19 -36.92 -8.14
C ALA A 278 1.88 -36.28 -8.62
N ILE A 279 1.93 -35.11 -9.26
CA ILE A 279 0.70 -34.39 -9.66
C ILE A 279 0.01 -34.99 -10.88
N TYR A 280 0.65 -35.85 -11.67
CA TYR A 280 0.03 -36.40 -12.88
C TYR A 280 -0.48 -37.82 -12.71
N HIS A 281 -1.70 -38.05 -13.16
CA HIS A 281 -2.22 -39.39 -13.36
C HIS A 281 -3.17 -39.45 -14.57
N PRO A 282 -3.01 -40.42 -15.49
CA PRO A 282 -3.82 -40.47 -16.71
C PRO A 282 -5.30 -40.82 -16.45
N ASP A 283 -5.62 -41.46 -15.31
CA ASP A 283 -7.00 -41.69 -14.89
C ASP A 283 -7.59 -40.43 -14.24
N PRO A 284 -8.63 -39.81 -14.83
CA PRO A 284 -9.27 -38.60 -14.30
C PRO A 284 -10.04 -38.85 -12.98
N THR A 285 -10.21 -40.10 -12.56
CA THR A 285 -10.83 -40.46 -11.28
C THR A 285 -9.84 -40.54 -10.12
N HIS A 286 -8.54 -40.51 -10.42
CA HIS A 286 -7.50 -40.48 -9.39
C HIS A 286 -7.53 -39.13 -8.68
N ALA A 287 -7.73 -39.15 -7.35
CA ALA A 287 -7.90 -37.94 -6.57
C ALA A 287 -6.56 -37.19 -6.38
N GLY A 288 -6.61 -35.86 -6.37
CA GLY A 288 -5.44 -35.02 -6.09
C GLY A 288 -4.44 -34.91 -7.25
N THR A 289 -4.80 -35.35 -8.45
CA THR A 289 -3.93 -35.35 -9.63
C THR A 289 -4.59 -34.69 -10.84
N SER A 290 -3.75 -34.18 -11.75
CA SER A 290 -4.11 -33.71 -13.08
C SER A 290 -3.94 -34.82 -14.13
N TYR A 291 -4.86 -34.93 -15.08
CA TYR A 291 -4.71 -35.83 -16.23
C TYR A 291 -4.07 -35.15 -17.45
N THR A 292 -3.81 -33.84 -17.39
CA THR A 292 -3.00 -33.10 -18.36
C THR A 292 -1.67 -32.69 -17.73
N ARG A 293 -0.64 -32.57 -18.56
CA ARG A 293 0.68 -32.00 -18.22
C ARG A 293 1.00 -30.74 -19.01
N GLU A 294 0.03 -30.24 -19.78
CA GLU A 294 0.23 -29.19 -20.75
C GLU A 294 -0.64 -27.96 -20.44
N GLY A 295 -0.09 -26.78 -20.72
CA GLY A 295 -0.74 -25.48 -20.55
C GLY A 295 0.10 -24.36 -21.16
N GLY A 296 -0.41 -23.13 -21.13
CA GLY A 296 0.37 -21.96 -21.52
C GLY A 296 1.03 -21.31 -20.30
N PHE A 297 2.36 -21.18 -20.29
CA PHE A 297 3.08 -20.64 -19.14
C PHE A 297 3.96 -19.44 -19.50
N ILE A 298 4.08 -18.51 -18.57
CA ILE A 298 5.14 -17.49 -18.55
C ILE A 298 6.29 -18.11 -17.75
N HIS A 299 7.27 -18.68 -18.47
CA HIS A 299 8.37 -19.42 -17.82
C HIS A 299 9.20 -18.51 -16.90
N ASP A 300 9.40 -17.26 -17.29
CA ASP A 300 10.12 -16.21 -16.57
C ASP A 300 9.25 -15.44 -15.55
N ALA A 301 8.08 -15.94 -15.13
CA ALA A 301 7.22 -15.22 -14.18
C ALA A 301 7.88 -14.93 -12.81
N GLY A 302 8.96 -15.64 -12.46
CA GLY A 302 9.74 -15.38 -11.25
C GLY A 302 10.73 -14.22 -11.36
N ASP A 303 11.07 -13.81 -12.58
CA ASP A 303 12.05 -12.75 -12.85
C ASP A 303 11.44 -11.37 -12.56
N PHE A 304 12.24 -10.46 -12.01
CA PHE A 304 11.81 -9.11 -11.65
C PHE A 304 12.98 -8.16 -11.41
N ASP A 305 12.96 -6.97 -11.99
CA ASP A 305 13.96 -5.92 -11.69
C ASP A 305 13.58 -5.13 -10.42
N ALA A 306 13.83 -5.73 -9.26
CA ALA A 306 13.48 -5.13 -7.98
C ALA A 306 14.18 -3.79 -7.72
N ALA A 307 15.43 -3.64 -8.15
CA ALA A 307 16.22 -2.43 -7.90
C ALA A 307 15.66 -1.24 -8.68
N PHE A 308 15.21 -1.46 -9.92
CA PHE A 308 14.57 -0.44 -10.74
C PHE A 308 13.33 0.16 -10.05
N PHE A 309 12.51 -0.69 -9.42
CA PHE A 309 11.30 -0.26 -8.70
C PHE A 309 11.53 0.13 -7.23
N GLY A 310 12.79 0.19 -6.76
CA GLY A 310 13.11 0.53 -5.38
C GLY A 310 12.68 -0.53 -4.35
N ILE A 311 12.46 -1.78 -4.79
CA ILE A 311 12.03 -2.89 -3.96
C ILE A 311 13.25 -3.67 -3.46
N SER A 312 13.31 -3.93 -2.15
CA SER A 312 14.44 -4.68 -1.58
C SER A 312 14.45 -6.14 -2.06
N PRO A 313 15.62 -6.81 -2.20
CA PRO A 313 15.68 -8.21 -2.62
C PRO A 313 14.84 -9.15 -1.75
N ARG A 314 14.75 -8.86 -0.44
CA ARG A 314 13.92 -9.63 0.49
C ARG A 314 12.44 -9.48 0.18
N GLU A 315 11.98 -8.24 0.01
CA GLU A 315 10.57 -7.98 -0.36
C GLU A 315 10.24 -8.59 -1.72
N ALA A 316 11.15 -8.48 -2.69
CA ALA A 316 10.95 -9.06 -4.03
C ALA A 316 10.67 -10.56 -3.97
N THR A 317 11.41 -11.34 -3.16
CA THR A 317 11.19 -12.79 -3.03
C THR A 317 9.83 -13.15 -2.41
N GLU A 318 9.31 -12.30 -1.52
CA GLU A 318 8.01 -12.50 -0.86
C GLU A 318 6.84 -11.93 -1.68
N THR A 319 7.13 -11.10 -2.68
CA THR A 319 6.12 -10.43 -3.52
C THR A 319 5.55 -11.42 -4.53
N ASP A 320 4.22 -11.51 -4.65
CA ASP A 320 3.57 -12.38 -5.64
C ASP A 320 4.00 -12.02 -7.08
N PRO A 321 4.38 -12.99 -7.95
CA PRO A 321 4.68 -12.77 -9.37
C PRO A 321 3.65 -11.91 -10.10
N GLN A 322 2.36 -12.01 -9.75
CA GLN A 322 1.31 -11.21 -10.37
C GLN A 322 1.46 -9.72 -10.08
N GLN A 323 1.94 -9.34 -8.89
CA GLN A 323 2.23 -7.95 -8.54
C GLN A 323 3.40 -7.42 -9.37
N ARG A 324 4.44 -8.25 -9.53
CA ARG A 324 5.67 -7.93 -10.27
C ARG A 324 5.37 -7.71 -11.75
N LEU A 325 4.72 -8.70 -12.37
CA LEU A 325 4.36 -8.66 -13.79
C LEU A 325 3.38 -7.53 -14.10
N LEU A 326 2.38 -7.27 -13.25
CA LEU A 326 1.47 -6.16 -13.48
C LEU A 326 2.18 -4.80 -13.39
N LEU A 327 3.11 -4.64 -12.44
CA LEU A 327 3.90 -3.42 -12.29
C LEU A 327 4.81 -3.17 -13.51
N GLU A 328 5.56 -4.18 -13.95
CA GLU A 328 6.39 -4.10 -15.16
C GLU A 328 5.55 -3.79 -16.39
N THR A 329 4.45 -4.52 -16.59
CA THR A 329 3.60 -4.37 -17.78
C THR A 329 2.89 -3.01 -17.78
N ALA A 330 2.51 -2.47 -16.61
CA ALA A 330 1.95 -1.13 -16.51
C ALA A 330 2.99 -0.06 -16.87
N TRP A 331 4.24 -0.21 -16.40
CA TRP A 331 5.35 0.67 -16.78
C TRP A 331 5.57 0.67 -18.30
N GLU A 332 5.70 -0.52 -18.90
CA GLU A 332 5.89 -0.69 -20.34
C GLU A 332 4.71 -0.11 -21.14
N ALA A 333 3.47 -0.27 -20.66
CA ALA A 333 2.29 0.28 -21.33
C ALA A 333 2.28 1.82 -21.34
N PHE A 334 2.80 2.47 -20.30
CA PHE A 334 2.99 3.93 -20.29
C PHE A 334 4.08 4.36 -21.25
N GLU A 335 5.23 3.68 -21.28
CA GLU A 335 6.30 3.99 -22.23
C GLU A 335 5.84 3.82 -23.68
N GLN A 336 5.04 2.78 -23.95
CA GLN A 336 4.45 2.53 -25.26
C GLN A 336 3.44 3.62 -25.67
N ALA A 337 2.77 4.26 -24.70
CA ALA A 337 1.92 5.42 -24.91
C ALA A 337 2.70 6.73 -25.11
N GLY A 338 4.04 6.72 -24.96
CA GLY A 338 4.87 7.93 -24.96
C GLY A 338 4.76 8.75 -23.67
N ILE A 339 4.32 8.13 -22.58
CA ILE A 339 4.13 8.77 -21.27
C ILE A 339 5.30 8.39 -20.36
N VAL A 340 5.94 9.40 -19.77
CA VAL A 340 7.02 9.19 -18.81
C VAL A 340 6.39 8.84 -17.45
N PRO A 341 6.59 7.64 -16.88
CA PRO A 341 5.91 7.24 -15.64
C PRO A 341 6.22 8.14 -14.44
N ALA A 342 7.41 8.74 -14.40
CA ALA A 342 7.80 9.67 -13.34
C ALA A 342 6.93 10.94 -13.30
N ASP A 343 6.37 11.36 -14.44
CA ASP A 343 5.52 12.54 -14.55
C ASP A 343 4.07 12.27 -14.06
N LEU A 344 3.74 11.00 -13.77
CA LEU A 344 2.41 10.59 -13.29
C LEU A 344 2.24 10.70 -11.77
N LYS A 345 3.31 10.98 -11.03
CA LYS A 345 3.25 11.12 -9.58
C LYS A 345 2.32 12.27 -9.19
N GLY A 346 1.35 11.99 -8.33
CA GLY A 346 0.30 12.93 -7.91
C GLY A 346 -0.85 13.07 -8.92
N SER A 347 -0.83 12.34 -10.05
CA SER A 347 -1.91 12.41 -11.04
C SER A 347 -3.12 11.58 -10.58
N GLN A 348 -4.31 12.01 -10.98
CA GLN A 348 -5.55 11.22 -10.83
C GLN A 348 -5.62 10.12 -11.89
N THR A 349 -4.62 9.24 -11.90
CA THR A 349 -4.56 8.05 -12.75
C THR A 349 -5.08 6.85 -11.96
N GLY A 350 -6.11 6.18 -12.47
CA GLY A 350 -6.66 4.98 -11.83
C GLY A 350 -5.93 3.70 -12.25
N VAL A 351 -6.00 2.67 -11.42
CA VAL A 351 -5.49 1.32 -11.68
C VAL A 351 -6.61 0.31 -11.46
N PHE A 352 -6.98 -0.42 -12.50
CA PHE A 352 -8.05 -1.41 -12.48
C PHE A 352 -7.51 -2.73 -13.02
N ALA A 353 -7.44 -3.77 -12.19
CA ALA A 353 -6.91 -5.06 -12.64
C ALA A 353 -7.82 -6.21 -12.23
N GLY A 354 -8.11 -7.08 -13.20
CA GLY A 354 -8.57 -8.42 -12.93
C GLY A 354 -7.43 -9.26 -12.35
N VAL A 355 -7.62 -9.84 -11.18
CA VAL A 355 -6.61 -10.70 -10.53
C VAL A 355 -7.29 -11.99 -10.12
N MET A 356 -6.67 -13.11 -10.50
CA MET A 356 -7.15 -14.44 -10.15
C MET A 356 -5.98 -15.27 -9.63
N TYR A 357 -6.27 -16.37 -8.93
CA TYR A 357 -5.26 -17.26 -8.32
C TYR A 357 -4.41 -16.55 -7.26
N HIS A 358 -4.87 -16.63 -6.01
CA HIS A 358 -4.18 -16.03 -4.86
C HIS A 358 -3.37 -17.09 -4.10
N ASP A 359 -2.61 -17.91 -4.83
CA ASP A 359 -2.00 -19.16 -4.35
C ASP A 359 -0.49 -19.08 -4.08
N TYR A 360 0.14 -17.92 -4.31
CA TYR A 360 1.55 -17.70 -3.97
C TYR A 360 1.77 -17.61 -2.45
N ALA A 361 2.73 -18.38 -1.93
CA ALA A 361 3.06 -18.41 -0.50
C ALA A 361 3.60 -17.05 -0.03
N GLY A 362 3.00 -16.49 1.03
CA GLY A 362 3.32 -15.13 1.52
C GLY A 362 2.34 -14.06 1.06
N ASN A 363 1.39 -14.39 0.18
CA ASN A 363 0.23 -13.56 -0.09
C ASN A 363 -0.67 -13.54 1.16
N ILE A 364 -0.39 -12.64 2.11
CA ILE A 364 -1.26 -12.33 3.24
C ILE A 364 -2.47 -11.53 2.69
N GLY A 365 -3.26 -12.18 1.86
CA GLY A 365 -4.71 -12.03 1.79
C GLY A 365 -5.29 -10.77 1.17
N SER A 366 -4.73 -10.19 0.10
CA SER A 366 -5.56 -9.28 -0.68
C SER A 366 -5.10 -9.06 -2.12
N GLY A 367 -5.96 -9.42 -3.08
CA GLY A 367 -5.83 -8.97 -4.47
C GLY A 367 -5.64 -7.44 -4.57
N SER A 368 -6.14 -6.67 -3.60
CA SER A 368 -5.97 -5.21 -3.56
C SER A 368 -4.51 -4.74 -3.52
N ILE A 369 -3.57 -5.56 -3.04
CA ILE A 369 -2.15 -5.21 -3.03
C ILE A 369 -1.60 -5.15 -4.45
N VAL A 370 -2.15 -5.92 -5.39
CA VAL A 370 -1.71 -5.94 -6.79
C VAL A 370 -1.89 -4.59 -7.46
N THR A 371 -3.09 -4.02 -7.45
CA THR A 371 -3.31 -2.67 -7.96
C THR A 371 -2.71 -1.59 -7.06
N GLY A 372 -2.73 -1.80 -5.74
CA GLY A 372 -2.13 -0.89 -4.77
C GLY A 372 -0.62 -0.70 -4.97
N ARG A 373 0.11 -1.75 -5.34
CA ARG A 373 1.55 -1.67 -5.62
C ARG A 373 1.85 -0.82 -6.85
N VAL A 374 1.07 -0.97 -7.92
CA VAL A 374 1.21 -0.12 -9.12
C VAL A 374 0.96 1.34 -8.74
N ALA A 375 -0.15 1.62 -8.06
CA ALA A 375 -0.48 2.98 -7.63
C ALA A 375 0.60 3.57 -6.70
N TYR A 376 1.06 2.81 -5.70
CA TYR A 376 2.09 3.24 -4.76
C TYR A 376 3.43 3.52 -5.44
N THR A 377 3.90 2.60 -6.28
CA THR A 377 5.23 2.69 -6.90
C THR A 377 5.30 3.84 -7.90
N LEU A 378 4.22 4.08 -8.66
CA LEU A 378 4.15 5.15 -9.65
C LEU A 378 3.58 6.47 -9.08
N GLY A 379 3.18 6.48 -7.80
CA GLY A 379 2.60 7.64 -7.12
C GLY A 379 1.25 8.09 -7.69
N LEU A 380 0.41 7.16 -8.13
CA LEU A 380 -0.90 7.46 -8.73
C LEU A 380 -1.97 7.66 -7.65
N GLU A 381 -2.77 8.71 -7.79
CA GLU A 381 -3.79 9.12 -6.79
C GLU A 381 -5.24 8.90 -7.27
N GLY A 382 -5.43 8.17 -8.38
CA GLY A 382 -6.76 7.74 -8.83
C GLY A 382 -7.25 6.45 -8.15
N PRO A 383 -8.44 5.95 -8.52
CA PRO A 383 -8.99 4.72 -7.95
C PRO A 383 -8.07 3.51 -8.20
N ALA A 384 -7.79 2.70 -7.17
CA ALA A 384 -7.04 1.45 -7.29
C ALA A 384 -7.93 0.26 -6.94
N VAL A 385 -8.40 -0.48 -7.95
CA VAL A 385 -9.46 -1.49 -7.80
C VAL A 385 -9.03 -2.83 -8.39
N SER A 386 -8.94 -3.84 -7.52
CA SER A 386 -8.73 -5.23 -7.91
C SER A 386 -10.06 -5.97 -8.02
N ILE A 387 -10.25 -6.74 -9.08
CA ILE A 387 -11.53 -7.38 -9.44
C ILE A 387 -11.34 -8.88 -9.61
N ASP A 388 -12.22 -9.65 -8.99
CA ASP A 388 -12.34 -11.08 -9.23
C ASP A 388 -13.79 -11.41 -9.61
N THR A 389 -13.99 -11.63 -10.91
CA THR A 389 -15.20 -12.19 -11.52
C THR A 389 -14.85 -13.47 -12.28
N ALA A 390 -13.85 -14.21 -11.79
CA ALA A 390 -13.24 -15.33 -12.48
C ALA A 390 -12.72 -14.96 -13.90
N CYS A 391 -13.10 -15.70 -14.93
CA CYS A 391 -12.57 -15.58 -16.30
C CYS A 391 -12.87 -14.23 -16.99
N SER A 392 -13.83 -13.44 -16.48
CA SER A 392 -14.19 -12.13 -17.06
C SER A 392 -13.50 -10.92 -16.40
N SER A 393 -12.63 -11.14 -15.42
CA SER A 393 -12.12 -10.09 -14.52
C SER A 393 -11.45 -8.92 -15.25
N SER A 394 -10.65 -9.17 -16.28
CA SER A 394 -9.97 -8.11 -17.04
C SER A 394 -10.93 -7.22 -17.83
N LEU A 395 -12.00 -7.79 -18.40
CA LEU A 395 -13.02 -7.02 -19.12
C LEU A 395 -13.89 -6.20 -18.16
N VAL A 396 -14.18 -6.72 -16.97
CA VAL A 396 -14.86 -5.97 -15.90
C VAL A 396 -13.97 -4.81 -15.43
N ALA A 397 -12.66 -5.01 -15.30
CA ALA A 397 -11.71 -3.95 -14.99
C ALA A 397 -11.71 -2.82 -16.03
N ILE A 398 -11.67 -3.18 -17.32
CA ILE A 398 -11.78 -2.20 -18.42
C ILE A 398 -13.14 -1.49 -18.39
N HIS A 399 -14.23 -2.19 -18.09
CA HIS A 399 -15.56 -1.57 -17.96
C HIS A 399 -15.58 -0.52 -16.84
N LEU A 400 -15.08 -0.86 -15.65
CA LEU A 400 -15.06 0.05 -14.51
C LEU A 400 -14.12 1.23 -14.74
N ALA A 401 -12.94 1.01 -15.31
CA ALA A 401 -12.02 2.08 -15.70
C ALA A 401 -12.68 3.07 -16.69
N ALA A 402 -13.39 2.56 -17.70
CA ALA A 402 -14.12 3.39 -18.64
C ALA A 402 -15.25 4.20 -17.98
N GLN A 403 -15.92 3.64 -16.96
CA GLN A 403 -16.92 4.36 -16.16
C GLN A 403 -16.28 5.47 -15.32
N SER A 404 -15.20 5.18 -14.60
CA SER A 404 -14.47 6.17 -13.79
C SER A 404 -13.92 7.31 -14.64
N LEU A 405 -13.40 7.02 -15.84
CA LEU A 405 -13.00 8.06 -16.81
C LEU A 405 -14.19 8.91 -17.25
N ARG A 406 -15.34 8.32 -17.59
CA ARG A 406 -16.53 9.09 -18.00
C ARG A 406 -17.09 9.94 -16.86
N GLN A 407 -17.02 9.46 -15.63
CA GLN A 407 -17.54 10.15 -14.44
C GLN A 407 -16.56 11.20 -13.90
N GLY A 408 -15.33 11.25 -14.42
CA GLY A 408 -14.30 12.19 -13.98
C GLY A 408 -13.66 11.82 -12.64
N GLU A 409 -13.75 10.55 -12.22
CA GLU A 409 -13.05 10.03 -11.03
C GLU A 409 -11.55 9.86 -11.29
N CYS A 410 -11.17 9.72 -12.56
CA CYS A 410 -9.80 9.78 -13.02
C CYS A 410 -9.70 10.47 -14.40
N SER A 411 -8.49 10.91 -14.74
CA SER A 411 -8.17 11.52 -16.04
C SER A 411 -7.51 10.53 -17.00
N MET A 412 -6.88 9.51 -16.45
CA MET A 412 -6.27 8.38 -17.15
C MET A 412 -6.50 7.12 -16.32
N ALA A 413 -6.51 5.95 -16.95
CA ALA A 413 -6.62 4.68 -16.25
C ALA A 413 -5.73 3.60 -16.86
N VAL A 414 -5.05 2.85 -16.02
CA VAL A 414 -4.41 1.58 -16.36
C VAL A 414 -5.43 0.48 -16.08
N ALA A 415 -5.83 -0.27 -17.12
CA ALA A 415 -6.88 -1.27 -17.00
C ALA A 415 -6.48 -2.59 -17.67
N GLY A 416 -6.69 -3.72 -16.99
CA GLY A 416 -6.27 -5.01 -17.54
C GLY A 416 -6.49 -6.19 -16.61
N GLY A 417 -5.64 -7.21 -16.72
CA GLY A 417 -5.62 -8.30 -15.77
C GLY A 417 -4.35 -9.14 -15.82
N VAL A 418 -4.15 -9.89 -14.76
CA VAL A 418 -3.01 -10.80 -14.56
C VAL A 418 -3.51 -12.13 -14.01
N ALA A 419 -2.92 -13.22 -14.50
CA ALA A 419 -3.13 -14.57 -14.04
C ALA A 419 -1.80 -15.33 -14.12
N VAL A 420 -1.27 -15.73 -12.96
CA VAL A 420 -0.11 -16.63 -12.83
C VAL A 420 -0.51 -17.74 -11.87
N MET A 421 -0.15 -18.98 -12.20
CA MET A 421 -0.43 -20.14 -11.36
C MET A 421 0.82 -20.48 -10.56
N ALA A 422 0.87 -20.07 -9.29
CA ALA A 422 2.00 -20.41 -8.42
C ALA A 422 1.97 -21.90 -8.00
N THR A 423 0.78 -22.49 -7.93
CA THR A 423 0.55 -23.89 -7.55
C THR A 423 -0.20 -24.67 -8.64
N PRO A 424 -0.11 -26.01 -8.65
CA PRO A 424 -0.83 -26.83 -9.63
C PRO A 424 -2.32 -27.04 -9.28
N GLU A 425 -2.84 -26.42 -8.20
CA GLU A 425 -4.19 -26.69 -7.67
C GLU A 425 -5.30 -26.46 -8.72
N SER A 426 -5.19 -25.41 -9.54
CA SER A 426 -6.16 -25.15 -10.62
C SER A 426 -6.26 -26.31 -11.61
N PHE A 427 -5.14 -26.96 -11.95
CA PHE A 427 -5.15 -28.13 -12.83
C PHE A 427 -5.75 -29.36 -12.16
N ILE A 428 -5.47 -29.56 -10.87
CA ILE A 428 -6.01 -30.68 -10.08
C ILE A 428 -7.53 -30.54 -9.92
N GLU A 429 -8.01 -29.35 -9.56
CA GLU A 429 -9.43 -29.08 -9.34
C GLU A 429 -10.26 -29.26 -10.62
N PHE A 430 -9.79 -28.71 -11.74
CA PHE A 430 -10.50 -28.81 -13.02
C PHE A 430 -10.36 -30.19 -13.66
N SER A 431 -9.30 -30.93 -13.35
CA SER A 431 -9.19 -32.35 -13.73
C SER A 431 -10.28 -33.19 -13.06
N ARG A 432 -10.54 -32.96 -11.76
CA ARG A 432 -11.64 -33.64 -11.06
C ARG A 432 -13.01 -33.37 -11.70
N GLN A 433 -13.21 -32.17 -12.25
CA GLN A 433 -14.44 -31.78 -12.95
C GLN A 433 -14.51 -32.26 -14.41
N ARG A 434 -13.42 -32.87 -14.92
CA ARG A 434 -13.28 -33.26 -16.33
C ARG A 434 -13.46 -32.09 -17.30
N ALA A 435 -13.00 -30.93 -16.89
CA ALA A 435 -13.16 -29.69 -17.66
C ALA A 435 -11.95 -29.36 -18.56
N LEU A 436 -10.81 -30.02 -18.37
CA LEU A 436 -9.57 -29.77 -19.11
C LEU A 436 -9.49 -30.56 -20.41
N SER A 437 -8.86 -29.95 -21.40
CA SER A 437 -8.42 -30.66 -22.60
C SER A 437 -7.22 -31.57 -22.25
N PRO A 438 -7.22 -32.85 -22.64
CA PRO A 438 -6.10 -33.77 -22.36
C PRO A 438 -4.75 -33.33 -22.93
N ASN A 439 -4.77 -32.51 -23.99
CA ASN A 439 -3.57 -31.96 -24.63
C ASN A 439 -3.41 -30.45 -24.35
N GLY A 440 -4.05 -29.93 -23.31
CA GLY A 440 -3.91 -28.53 -22.88
C GLY A 440 -4.37 -27.46 -23.89
N ARG A 441 -4.98 -27.84 -25.02
CA ARG A 441 -5.35 -26.91 -26.10
C ARG A 441 -6.85 -26.63 -26.13
N CYS A 442 -7.20 -25.36 -26.25
CA CYS A 442 -8.55 -24.91 -26.59
C CYS A 442 -8.80 -25.09 -28.09
N LYS A 443 -9.69 -26.02 -28.47
CA LYS A 443 -10.06 -26.30 -29.86
C LYS A 443 -11.35 -25.58 -30.24
N ALA A 444 -11.38 -24.26 -30.07
CA ALA A 444 -12.58 -23.45 -30.27
C ALA A 444 -13.23 -23.72 -31.65
N PHE A 445 -14.55 -23.95 -31.65
CA PHE A 445 -15.36 -24.27 -32.83
C PHE A 445 -15.06 -25.60 -33.54
N SER A 446 -14.15 -26.43 -33.02
CA SER A 446 -13.87 -27.76 -33.55
C SER A 446 -14.91 -28.79 -33.09
N ALA A 447 -15.20 -29.79 -33.94
CA ALA A 447 -15.95 -30.98 -33.53
C ALA A 447 -15.19 -31.84 -32.50
N ASP A 448 -13.87 -31.68 -32.45
CA ASP A 448 -12.97 -32.39 -31.53
C ASP A 448 -12.71 -31.61 -30.23
N ALA A 449 -13.52 -30.59 -29.92
CA ALA A 449 -13.41 -29.82 -28.68
C ALA A 449 -13.76 -30.69 -27.46
N ASP A 450 -12.79 -30.86 -26.57
CA ASP A 450 -12.80 -31.84 -25.47
C ASP A 450 -12.43 -31.24 -24.11
N GLY A 451 -12.38 -29.92 -24.00
CA GLY A 451 -12.16 -29.21 -22.74
C GLY A 451 -11.43 -27.88 -22.93
N THR A 452 -11.10 -27.24 -21.80
CA THR A 452 -10.32 -25.99 -21.77
C THR A 452 -8.83 -26.26 -21.58
N GLY A 453 -8.00 -25.44 -22.20
CA GLY A 453 -6.58 -25.31 -21.91
C GLY A 453 -6.35 -24.13 -20.99
N TRP A 454 -5.63 -24.33 -19.89
CA TRP A 454 -5.26 -23.23 -19.00
C TRP A 454 -3.99 -22.54 -19.48
N GLY A 455 -3.93 -21.23 -19.25
CA GLY A 455 -2.75 -20.43 -19.52
C GLY A 455 -2.59 -19.27 -18.56
N GLU A 456 -1.34 -18.84 -18.41
CA GLU A 456 -0.94 -17.63 -17.71
C GLU A 456 -0.93 -16.42 -18.65
N GLY A 457 -0.94 -15.22 -18.09
CA GLY A 457 -0.91 -14.00 -18.88
C GLY A 457 -1.01 -12.74 -18.05
N VAL A 458 -0.43 -11.67 -18.56
CA VAL A 458 -0.73 -10.30 -18.13
C VAL A 458 -0.98 -9.44 -19.36
N GLY A 459 -2.04 -8.64 -19.30
CA GLY A 459 -2.38 -7.69 -20.35
C GLY A 459 -2.94 -6.42 -19.74
N VAL A 460 -2.41 -5.28 -20.15
CA VAL A 460 -2.73 -3.96 -19.61
C VAL A 460 -2.94 -2.97 -20.76
N LEU A 461 -3.91 -2.09 -20.59
CA LEU A 461 -4.24 -0.98 -21.49
C LEU A 461 -4.15 0.34 -20.72
N VAL A 462 -3.62 1.37 -21.37
CA VAL A 462 -3.72 2.76 -20.89
C VAL A 462 -4.90 3.41 -21.59
N LEU A 463 -5.82 3.92 -20.80
CA LEU A 463 -7.10 4.46 -21.23
C LEU A 463 -7.21 5.94 -20.87
N GLU A 464 -7.73 6.72 -21.80
CA GLU A 464 -8.08 8.13 -21.61
C GLU A 464 -9.43 8.44 -22.27
N ARG A 465 -10.01 9.61 -21.99
CA ARG A 465 -11.04 10.17 -22.87
C ARG A 465 -10.37 10.69 -24.14
N LEU A 466 -11.05 10.62 -25.28
CA LEU A 466 -10.51 11.07 -26.57
C LEU A 466 -10.11 12.55 -26.54
N SER A 467 -10.89 13.38 -25.85
CA SER A 467 -10.52 14.80 -25.67
C SER A 467 -9.19 14.98 -24.93
N ASP A 468 -8.92 14.16 -23.91
CA ASP A 468 -7.69 14.19 -23.12
C ASP A 468 -6.50 13.68 -23.93
N ALA A 469 -6.65 12.54 -24.60
CA ALA A 469 -5.62 11.99 -25.47
C ALA A 469 -5.19 12.99 -26.55
N ARG A 470 -6.15 13.69 -27.17
CA ARG A 470 -5.87 14.76 -28.15
C ARG A 470 -5.20 15.97 -27.52
N ARG A 471 -5.61 16.37 -26.31
CA ARG A 471 -5.01 17.49 -25.59
C ARG A 471 -3.56 17.20 -25.21
N ASN A 472 -3.29 15.97 -24.80
CA ASN A 472 -1.98 15.51 -24.36
C ASN A 472 -1.08 15.07 -25.54
N GLY A 473 -1.65 14.94 -26.74
CA GLY A 473 -0.91 14.52 -27.94
C GLY A 473 -0.60 13.02 -28.00
N HIS A 474 -1.33 12.22 -27.24
CA HIS A 474 -1.16 10.76 -27.21
C HIS A 474 -1.76 10.12 -28.47
N GLU A 475 -1.09 9.07 -28.97
CA GLU A 475 -1.59 8.29 -30.10
C GLU A 475 -2.83 7.49 -29.70
N VAL A 476 -3.86 7.52 -30.54
CA VAL A 476 -5.08 6.72 -30.32
C VAL A 476 -4.98 5.41 -31.09
N LEU A 477 -4.78 4.31 -30.36
CA LEU A 477 -4.66 2.96 -30.91
C LEU A 477 -6.03 2.38 -31.28
N ALA A 478 -7.04 2.61 -30.43
CA ALA A 478 -8.41 2.16 -30.66
C ALA A 478 -9.43 2.95 -29.84
N VAL A 479 -10.72 2.83 -30.21
CA VAL A 479 -11.85 3.46 -29.52
C VAL A 479 -12.73 2.40 -28.87
N ILE A 480 -12.97 2.50 -27.56
CA ILE A 480 -13.93 1.66 -26.84
C ILE A 480 -15.33 2.23 -27.04
N ARG A 481 -16.06 1.65 -28.00
CA ARG A 481 -17.42 2.10 -28.35
C ARG A 481 -18.45 1.85 -27.25
N GLY A 482 -18.25 0.82 -26.43
CA GLY A 482 -19.14 0.47 -25.34
C GLY A 482 -18.76 -0.84 -24.66
N SER A 483 -19.26 -1.02 -23.45
CA SER A 483 -19.16 -2.25 -22.67
C SER A 483 -20.39 -2.36 -21.76
N ALA A 484 -20.79 -3.59 -21.44
CA ALA A 484 -21.92 -3.87 -20.58
C ALA A 484 -21.62 -5.12 -19.75
N LEU A 485 -22.23 -5.19 -18.56
CA LEU A 485 -22.12 -6.31 -17.65
C LEU A 485 -23.52 -6.81 -17.30
N ASN A 486 -23.70 -8.12 -17.22
CA ASN A 486 -24.92 -8.77 -16.75
C ASN A 486 -24.57 -9.99 -15.88
N GLN A 487 -25.60 -10.61 -15.32
CA GLN A 487 -25.55 -11.92 -14.68
C GLN A 487 -26.78 -12.69 -15.16
N ASP A 488 -26.62 -13.98 -15.44
CA ASP A 488 -27.70 -14.79 -16.01
C ASP A 488 -28.73 -15.21 -14.95
N GLY A 489 -28.38 -15.08 -13.67
CA GLY A 489 -29.27 -15.37 -12.55
C GLY A 489 -29.47 -16.87 -12.35
N ALA A 490 -30.72 -17.29 -12.11
CA ALA A 490 -31.02 -18.70 -11.87
C ALA A 490 -30.98 -19.52 -13.18
N SER A 491 -30.03 -20.45 -13.28
CA SER A 491 -29.78 -21.34 -14.43
C SER A 491 -29.95 -22.83 -14.05
N ASN A 492 -29.76 -23.75 -15.00
CA ASN A 492 -29.81 -25.22 -14.83
C ASN A 492 -28.69 -25.79 -13.94
N GLY A 493 -27.83 -24.93 -13.41
CA GLY A 493 -26.75 -25.24 -12.49
C GLY A 493 -25.92 -23.98 -12.26
N LEU A 494 -25.16 -23.92 -11.16
CA LEU A 494 -24.34 -22.75 -10.83
C LEU A 494 -23.25 -22.47 -11.88
N THR A 495 -22.80 -23.50 -12.59
CA THR A 495 -21.76 -23.44 -13.63
C THR A 495 -22.31 -23.55 -15.04
N ALA A 496 -23.65 -23.61 -15.20
CA ALA A 496 -24.27 -23.57 -16.50
C ALA A 496 -24.34 -22.10 -16.96
N PRO A 497 -23.67 -21.74 -18.08
CA PRO A 497 -23.67 -20.38 -18.60
C PRO A 497 -25.05 -19.97 -19.11
#